data_AF-A0AAP3AP09-F1
#
_entry.id   AF-A0AAP3AP09-F1
#
_cell.length_a   1.000
_cell.length_b   1.000
_cell.length_c   1.000
_cell.angle_alpha   90.00
_cell.angle_beta   90.00
_cell.angle_gamma   90.00
#
_symmetry.space_group_name_H-M   'P 1'
#
loop_
_entity.id
_entity.type
_entity.pdbx_description
1 polymer ?
#
loop_
_entity_poly.entity_id
_entity_poly.type
_entity_poly.pdbx_seq_one_letter_code
_entity_poly.pdbx_strand_id
1 'polypeptide(L)' 'MTKIEEISEIVRICEQERQTGDYQTLAKALGTTVDAARMRYYRKDEQAVKILYRIIKQREELTLEISNK' A
#
# COMPACT_ATOMS: atom_id res chain seq x y z
N MET A 1 17.22 12.36 -6.07
CA MET A 1 15.82 12.42 -5.62
C MET A 1 15.83 12.63 -4.13
N THR A 2 15.01 13.56 -3.64
CA THR A 2 14.90 13.82 -2.20
C THR A 2 13.85 12.88 -1.58
N LYS A 3 13.98 12.58 -0.29
CA LYS A 3 13.06 11.68 0.44
C LYS A 3 11.58 12.09 0.33
N ILE A 4 11.32 13.38 0.16
CA ILE A 4 9.96 13.95 0.03
C ILE A 4 9.35 13.61 -1.34
N GLU A 5 10.14 13.70 -2.41
CA GLU A 5 9.72 13.33 -3.76
C GLU A 5 9.38 11.84 -3.85
N GLU A 6 10.15 10.99 -3.17
CA GLU A 6 9.91 9.53 -3.13
C GLU A 6 8.61 9.15 -2.41
N ILE A 7 8.32 9.75 -1.24
CA ILE A 7 7.07 9.47 -0.51
C ILE A 7 5.86 9.92 -1.32
N SER A 8 5.95 11.09 -1.95
CA SER A 8 4.86 11.66 -2.75
C SER A 8 4.51 10.76 -3.93
N GLU A 9 5.53 10.20 -4.59
CA GLU A 9 5.35 9.25 -5.68
C GLU A 9 4.75 7.92 -5.21
N ILE A 10 5.22 7.39 -4.08
CA ILE A 10 4.66 6.17 -3.49
C ILE A 10 3.17 6.36 -3.18
N VAL A 11 2.80 7.50 -2.60
CA VAL A 11 1.39 7.84 -2.31
C VAL A 11 0.57 7.88 -3.59
N ARG A 12 1.08 8.51 -4.65
CA ARG A 12 0.39 8.58 -5.94
C ARG A 12 0.08 7.19 -6.49
N ILE A 13 1.06 6.29 -6.48
CA ILE A 13 0.88 4.90 -6.92
C ILE A 13 -0.16 4.19 -6.05
N CYS A 14 -0.07 4.32 -4.72
CA CYS A 14 -1.05 3.73 -3.82
C CYS A 14 -2.47 4.24 -4.08
N GLU A 15 -2.67 5.52 -4.42
CA GLU A 15 -4.00 6.06 -4.70
C GLU A 15 -4.61 5.52 -5.99
N GLN A 16 -3.79 5.26 -7.00
CA GLN A 16 -4.20 4.72 -8.30
C GLN A 16 -4.49 3.22 -8.24
N GLU A 17 -3.64 2.46 -7.57
CA GLU A 17 -3.61 0.99 -7.71
C GLU A 17 -4.24 0.25 -6.51
N ARG A 18 -4.49 0.91 -5.38
CA ARG A 18 -5.04 0.23 -4.20
C ARG A 18 -6.40 -0.43 -4.47
N GLN A 19 -6.61 -1.58 -3.85
CA GLN A 19 -7.88 -2.28 -3.79
C GLN A 19 -8.33 -2.43 -2.34
N THR A 20 -9.62 -2.72 -2.13
CA THR A 20 -10.20 -2.88 -0.79
C THR A 20 -9.48 -3.94 0.04
N GLY A 21 -9.05 -5.04 -0.58
CA GLY A 21 -8.33 -6.15 0.08
C GLY A 21 -6.97 -5.74 0.65
N ASP A 22 -6.29 -4.77 0.04
CA ASP A 22 -4.95 -4.34 0.51
C ASP A 22 -5.01 -3.76 1.93
N TYR A 23 -6.13 -3.11 2.28
CA TYR A 23 -6.31 -2.57 3.63
C TYR A 23 -6.46 -3.65 4.69
N GLN A 24 -6.98 -4.84 4.33
CA GLN A 24 -7.04 -5.97 5.25
C GLN A 24 -5.62 -6.49 5.53
N THR A 25 -4.81 -6.62 4.49
CA THR A 25 -3.40 -7.02 4.60
C THR A 25 -2.58 -5.98 5.36
N LEU A 26 -2.80 -4.69 5.08
CA LEU A 26 -2.15 -3.58 5.78
C LEU A 26 -2.48 -3.60 7.27
N ALA A 27 -3.76 -3.82 7.62
CA ALA A 27 -4.21 -3.92 9.00
C ALA A 27 -3.53 -5.07 9.75
N LYS A 28 -3.44 -6.25 9.11
CA LYS A 28 -2.71 -7.40 9.65
C LYS A 28 -1.23 -7.10 9.84
N ALA A 29 -0.59 -6.46 8.86
CA ALA A 29 0.83 -6.08 8.93
C ALA A 29 1.11 -5.05 10.03
N LEU A 30 0.18 -4.12 10.27
CA LEU A 30 0.29 -3.09 11.30
C LEU A 30 -0.20 -3.55 12.69
N GLY A 31 -0.76 -4.75 12.81
CA GLY A 31 -1.33 -5.26 14.07
C GLY A 31 -2.52 -4.42 14.57
N THR A 32 -3.37 -3.93 13.66
CA THR A 32 -4.46 -2.99 13.98
C THR A 32 -5.73 -3.34 13.20
N THR A 33 -6.83 -2.62 13.44
CA THR A 33 -8.08 -2.77 12.65
C THR A 33 -7.95 -2.16 11.25
N VAL A 34 -8.80 -2.59 10.31
CA VAL A 34 -8.84 -2.07 8.93
C VAL A 34 -9.06 -0.57 8.89
N ASP A 35 -9.97 -0.05 9.71
CA ASP A 35 -10.25 1.40 9.75
C ASP A 35 -9.06 2.18 10.32
N ALA A 36 -8.40 1.67 11.36
CA ALA A 36 -7.21 2.31 11.91
C ALA A 36 -6.05 2.32 10.91
N ALA A 37 -5.84 1.22 10.17
CA ALA A 37 -4.84 1.14 9.10
C ALA A 37 -5.14 2.14 7.98
N ARG A 38 -6.40 2.22 7.55
CA ARG A 38 -6.87 3.18 6.54
C ARG A 38 -6.65 4.62 7.00
N MET A 39 -6.95 4.93 8.26
CA MET A 39 -6.72 6.26 8.84
C MET A 39 -5.24 6.63 8.90
N ARG A 40 -4.36 5.69 9.26
CA ARG A 40 -2.89 5.91 9.22
C ARG A 40 -2.43 6.23 7.81
N TYR A 41 -2.86 5.45 6.82
CA TYR A 41 -2.57 5.73 5.41
C TYR A 41 -3.09 7.11 4.97
N TYR A 42 -4.31 7.49 5.31
CA TYR A 42 -4.86 8.81 4.95
C TYR A 42 -4.11 9.97 5.59
N ARG A 43 -3.59 9.79 6.80
CA ARG A 43 -2.71 10.75 7.47
C ARG A 43 -1.29 10.76 6.91
N LYS A 44 -1.04 10.00 5.84
CA LYS A 44 0.26 9.85 5.18
C LYS A 44 1.36 9.40 6.15
N ASP A 45 0.99 8.55 7.10
CA ASP A 45 1.94 7.88 7.99
C ASP A 45 2.96 7.11 7.14
N GLU A 46 4.25 7.45 7.29
CA GLU A 46 5.34 6.96 6.43
C GLU A 46 5.41 5.43 6.43
N GLN A 47 5.18 4.80 7.58
CA GLN A 47 5.18 3.35 7.71
C GLN A 47 4.00 2.73 6.97
N ALA A 48 2.78 3.23 7.19
CA ALA A 48 1.58 2.73 6.52
C ALA A 48 1.65 2.88 5.00
N VAL A 49 2.15 4.01 4.50
CA VAL A 49 2.33 4.27 3.07
C VAL A 49 3.29 3.27 2.43
N LYS A 50 4.47 3.05 3.04
CA LYS A 50 5.47 2.11 2.51
C LYS A 50 4.99 0.67 2.53
N ILE A 51 4.30 0.25 3.60
CA ILE A 51 3.75 -1.10 3.69
C ILE A 51 2.65 -1.30 2.64
N LEU A 52 1.73 -0.36 2.49
CA LEU A 52 0.65 -0.46 1.50
C LEU A 52 1.20 -0.55 0.07
N TYR A 53 2.19 0.28 -0.25
CA TYR A 53 2.88 0.22 -1.53
C TYR A 53 3.47 -1.16 -1.80
N ARG A 54 4.18 -1.71 -0.82
CA ARG A 54 4.80 -3.04 -0.93
C ARG A 54 3.76 -4.16 -1.08
N ILE A 55 2.58 -4.03 -0.46
CA ILE A 55 1.46 -4.97 -0.63
C ILE A 55 0.95 -4.92 -2.07
N ILE A 56 0.67 -3.72 -2.59
CA ILE A 56 0.17 -3.51 -3.96
C ILE A 56 1.16 -4.08 -4.97
N LYS A 57 2.44 -3.74 -4.84
CA LYS A 57 3.53 -4.23 -5.70
C LYS A 57 3.54 -5.76 -5.82
N GLN A 58 3.52 -6.45 -4.68
CA GLN A 58 3.51 -7.91 -4.65
C GLN A 58 2.22 -8.52 -5.20
N ARG A 59 1.07 -7.88 -4.95
CA ARG A 59 -0.21 -8.34 -5.50
C ARG A 59 -0.20 -8.26 -7.02
N GLU A 60 0.23 -7.14 -7.59
CA GLU A 60 0.31 -6.95 -9.05
C GLU A 60 1.29 -7.94 -9.68
N GLU A 61 2.48 -8.10 -9.10
CA GLU A 61 3.49 -9.08 -9.54
C GLU A 61 2.91 -10.49 -9.55
N LEU A 62 2.27 -10.93 -8.45
CA LEU A 62 1.63 -12.24 -8.36
C LEU A 62 0.49 -12.41 -9.37
N THR A 63 -0.33 -11.38 -9.58
CA THR A 63 -1.46 -11.42 -10.53
C THR A 63 -0.97 -11.56 -11.96
N LEU A 64 0.09 -10.83 -12.32
CA LEU A 64 0.74 -10.94 -13.63
C LEU A 64 1.36 -12.32 -13.83
N GLU A 65 2.03 -12.88 -12.83
CA GLU A 65 2.60 -14.23 -12.89
C GLU A 65 1.52 -15.30 -13.14
N ILE A 66 0.34 -15.14 -12.53
CA ILE A 66 -0.78 -16.07 -12.70
C ILE A 66 -1.45 -15.88 -14.06
N SER A 67 -1.64 -14.63 -14.52
CA SER A 67 -2.34 -14.34 -15.78
C SER A 67 -1.50 -14.64 -17.03
N ASN A 68 -0.18 -14.73 -16.92
CA ASN A 68 0.72 -15.09 -18.02
C ASN A 68 0.97 -16.62 -18.13
N LYS A 69 0.18 -17.43 -17.41
CA LYS A 69 0.11 -18.89 -17.59
C LYS A 69 -1.04 -19.26 -18.51
#